data_AF-A0AA48KB11-F1
#
_entry.id   AF-A0AA48KB11-F1
#
_cell.length_a   1.000
_cell.length_b   1.000
_cell.length_c   1.000
_cell.angle_alpha   90.00
_cell.angle_beta   90.00
_cell.angle_gamma   90.00
#
_symmetry.space_group_name_H-M   'P 1'
#
loop_
_entity.id
_entity.type
_entity.pdbx_description
1 polymer ?
#
loop_
_entity_poly.entity_id
_entity_poly.type
_entity_poly.pdbx_seq_one_letter_code
_entity_poly.pdbx_strand_id
1 'polypeptide(L)'
;MLGGLVLVCVLAVSLMSAPVTTYIENYTRYDHLGWLPRKFVSLCARMKQGFFVALLVFLFANYRQYRVLTWIAVLGMAAFEVVFSFGSRIESLIVLLMGFSLYHLNVKPVNMKKGLAACLILAGLFTGVEVLRSYDFDLSMAGGAVSAKGVNPASEFGAVYFTGFHLYEERANDAIPPKETPMLFNDFISLVMPNDFKRWNPQYWYADAYFPDSVVPPETMGPIADSAIWGGELDLLARSLLNGLFFAFIVRWFLARQGKWWSMAVYVFCFATSIMTLKYSIFYHLNPLFKTFLPTILCVEGLRRAIAWGNRSRRGEAAAVQS
;
A
#
# COMPACT_ATOMS: atom_id res chain seq x y z
N MET A 1 22.63 -3.26 6.61
CA MET A 1 22.34 -2.28 5.55
C MET A 1 20.85 -2.04 5.37
N LEU A 2 20.07 -3.01 4.87
CA LEU A 2 18.61 -2.83 4.64
C LEU A 2 17.86 -2.36 5.89
N GLY A 3 18.13 -2.97 7.06
CA GLY A 3 17.57 -2.50 8.33
C GLY A 3 17.92 -1.05 8.68
N GLY A 4 19.11 -0.58 8.29
CA GLY A 4 19.52 0.82 8.48
C GLY A 4 18.74 1.78 7.56
N LEU A 5 18.51 1.41 6.30
CA LEU A 5 17.69 2.21 5.38
C LEU A 5 16.24 2.30 5.85
N VAL A 6 15.69 1.18 6.32
CA VAL A 6 14.37 1.12 6.95
C VAL A 6 14.31 2.05 8.16
N LEU A 7 15.30 1.95 9.06
CA LEU A 7 15.35 2.78 10.26
C LEU A 7 15.45 4.27 9.92
N VAL A 8 16.28 4.66 8.96
CA VAL A 8 16.38 6.07 8.51
C VAL A 8 15.03 6.57 7.99
N CYS A 9 14.32 5.79 7.17
CA CYS A 9 13.01 6.20 6.66
C CYS A 9 11.98 6.32 7.78
N VAL A 10 11.94 5.36 8.71
CA VAL A 10 11.05 5.36 9.87
C VAL A 10 11.34 6.56 10.77
N LEU A 11 12.61 6.83 11.08
CA LEU A 11 13.00 7.97 11.91
C LEU A 11 12.70 9.30 11.23
N ALA A 12 12.99 9.45 9.93
CA ALA A 12 12.68 10.68 9.19
C ALA A 12 11.16 10.97 9.20
N VAL A 13 10.35 9.95 8.95
CA VAL A 13 8.89 10.04 8.97
C VAL A 13 8.37 10.35 10.38
N SER A 14 8.92 9.72 11.41
CA SER A 14 8.44 9.88 12.79
C SER A 14 8.87 11.19 13.44
N LEU A 15 10.15 11.55 13.32
CA LEU A 15 10.74 12.70 14.00
C LEU A 15 10.35 14.04 13.35
N MET A 16 9.98 14.02 12.06
CA MET A 16 9.59 15.23 11.32
C MET A 16 8.07 15.37 11.20
N SER A 17 7.29 14.52 11.87
CA SER A 17 5.84 14.62 11.93
C SER A 17 5.42 15.63 13.00
N ALA A 18 4.45 16.49 12.69
CA ALA A 18 3.71 17.20 13.72
C ALA A 18 2.90 16.20 14.57
N PRO A 19 2.52 16.56 15.81
CA PRO A 19 1.50 15.84 16.56
C PRO A 19 0.22 15.74 15.74
N VAL A 20 -0.38 14.56 15.71
CA VAL A 20 -1.63 14.29 15.00
C VAL A 20 -2.62 13.77 16.02
N THR A 21 -3.80 14.36 16.02
CA THR A 21 -4.93 14.02 16.89
C THR A 21 -6.17 13.66 16.07
N THR A 22 -6.27 14.16 14.83
CA THR A 22 -7.39 13.89 13.93
C THR A 22 -6.94 13.18 12.64
N TYR A 23 -7.89 12.54 11.96
CA TYR A 23 -7.65 11.91 10.65
C TYR A 23 -7.19 12.93 9.59
N ILE A 24 -7.71 14.15 9.63
CA ILE A 24 -7.32 15.22 8.69
C ILE A 24 -5.88 15.67 8.94
N GLU A 25 -5.49 15.85 10.21
CA GLU A 25 -4.12 16.19 10.60
C GLU A 25 -3.10 15.16 10.11
N ASN A 26 -3.48 13.89 9.99
CA ASN A 26 -2.62 12.85 9.43
C ASN A 26 -2.18 13.13 7.98
N TYR A 27 -3.00 13.83 7.20
CA TYR A 27 -2.68 14.23 5.82
C TYR A 27 -1.83 15.51 5.76
N THR A 28 -1.96 16.40 6.75
CA THR A 28 -1.29 17.71 6.79
C THR A 28 -0.10 17.77 7.76
N ARG A 29 0.24 16.66 8.42
CA ARG A 29 1.29 16.57 9.45
C ARG A 29 2.69 17.06 9.04
N TYR A 30 2.95 17.20 7.74
CA TYR A 30 4.22 17.69 7.20
C TYR A 30 4.13 19.11 6.59
N ASP A 31 2.97 19.76 6.67
CA ASP A 31 2.77 21.07 6.05
C ASP A 31 3.45 22.23 6.79
N HIS A 32 3.84 22.00 8.04
CA HIS A 32 4.69 22.92 8.80
C HIS A 32 6.16 22.93 8.32
N LEU A 33 6.59 21.89 7.59
CA LEU A 33 7.96 21.78 7.10
C LEU A 33 8.18 22.68 5.87
N GLY A 34 9.37 23.28 5.78
CA GLY A 34 9.84 23.92 4.55
C GLY A 34 9.92 22.96 3.36
N TRP A 35 10.04 23.51 2.15
CA TRP A 35 9.96 22.72 0.91
C TRP A 35 10.92 21.52 0.86
N LEU A 36 12.21 21.75 1.18
CA LEU A 36 13.24 20.70 1.08
C LEU A 36 13.01 19.56 2.11
N PRO A 37 12.85 19.84 3.42
CA PRO A 37 12.48 18.81 4.40
C PRO A 37 11.20 18.05 4.05
N ARG A 38 10.16 18.75 3.55
CA ARG A 38 8.90 18.13 3.15
C ARG A 38 9.08 17.14 2.01
N LYS A 39 9.87 17.49 0.98
CA LYS A 39 10.18 16.57 -0.14
C LYS A 39 11.01 15.38 0.31
N PHE A 40 11.97 15.58 1.22
CA PHE A 40 12.75 14.50 1.81
C PHE A 40 11.86 13.50 2.58
N VAL A 41 10.99 13.99 3.46
CA VAL A 41 10.06 13.12 4.21
C VAL A 41 9.09 12.42 3.26
N SER A 42 8.57 13.09 2.23
CA SER A 42 7.72 12.46 1.21
C SER A 42 8.44 11.32 0.49
N LEU A 43 9.73 11.49 0.17
CA LEU A 43 10.55 10.43 -0.41
C LEU A 43 10.75 9.27 0.58
N CYS A 44 11.10 9.56 1.83
CA CYS A 44 11.25 8.54 2.88
C CYS A 44 9.94 7.77 3.13
N ALA A 45 8.81 8.46 3.20
CA ALA A 45 7.49 7.85 3.41
C ALA A 45 7.16 6.85 2.28
N ARG A 46 7.49 7.20 1.03
CA ARG A 46 7.32 6.30 -0.12
C ARG A 46 8.30 5.15 -0.12
N MET A 47 9.59 5.44 -0.01
CA MET A 47 10.64 4.43 -0.07
C MET A 47 10.60 3.47 1.12
N LYS A 48 10.04 3.88 2.26
CA LYS A 48 9.81 3.03 3.45
C LYS A 48 9.16 1.71 3.05
N GLN A 49 8.05 1.76 2.31
CA GLN A 49 7.31 0.56 1.91
C GLN A 49 8.15 -0.34 1.00
N GLY A 50 8.88 0.24 0.04
CA GLY A 50 9.81 -0.52 -0.80
C GLY A 50 10.92 -1.20 0.02
N PHE A 51 11.51 -0.49 0.97
CA PHE A 51 12.55 -1.03 1.85
C PHE A 51 12.02 -2.08 2.83
N PHE A 52 10.77 -1.97 3.30
CA PHE A 52 10.12 -3.01 4.08
C PHE A 52 10.09 -4.31 3.28
N VAL A 53 9.58 -4.26 2.04
CA VAL A 53 9.52 -5.45 1.18
C VAL A 53 10.91 -6.02 0.93
N ALA A 54 11.89 -5.18 0.59
CA ALA A 54 13.26 -5.64 0.35
C ALA A 54 13.87 -6.32 1.60
N LEU A 55 13.66 -5.75 2.79
CA LEU A 55 14.13 -6.33 4.04
C LEU A 55 13.42 -7.65 4.36
N LEU A 56 12.10 -7.71 4.20
CA LEU A 56 11.33 -8.93 4.43
C LEU A 56 11.74 -10.04 3.46
N VAL A 57 11.88 -9.74 2.16
CA VAL A 57 12.37 -10.70 1.16
C VAL A 57 13.73 -11.26 1.58
N PHE A 58 14.66 -10.41 2.03
CA PHE A 58 15.96 -10.85 2.51
C PHE A 58 15.86 -11.76 3.75
N LEU A 59 15.05 -11.37 4.74
CA LEU A 59 14.87 -12.12 5.98
C LEU A 59 14.20 -13.49 5.75
N PHE A 60 13.20 -13.55 4.88
CA PHE A 60 12.52 -14.80 4.53
C PHE A 60 13.36 -15.70 3.61
N ALA A 61 14.14 -15.14 2.68
CA ALA A 61 15.10 -15.92 1.90
C ALA A 61 16.16 -16.60 2.78
N ASN A 62 16.47 -16.00 3.94
CA ASN A 62 17.44 -16.52 4.92
C ASN A 62 16.75 -16.96 6.24
N TYR A 63 15.50 -17.45 6.15
CA TYR A 63 14.65 -17.69 7.32
C TYR A 63 15.27 -18.62 8.36
N ARG A 64 16.04 -19.63 7.94
CA ARG A 64 16.69 -20.57 8.89
C ARG A 64 17.66 -19.86 9.84
N GLN A 65 18.37 -18.85 9.36
CA GLN A 65 19.33 -18.09 10.16
C GLN A 65 18.63 -17.00 10.98
N TYR A 66 17.61 -16.34 10.42
CA TYR A 66 17.00 -15.15 11.02
C TYR A 66 15.58 -15.35 11.56
N ARG A 67 15.17 -16.59 11.85
CA ARG A 67 13.78 -16.97 12.20
C ARG A 67 13.09 -16.00 13.17
N VAL A 68 13.73 -15.70 14.30
CA VAL A 68 13.16 -14.82 15.34
C VAL A 68 13.10 -13.39 14.85
N LEU A 69 14.19 -12.90 14.24
CA LEU A 69 14.28 -11.55 13.71
C LEU A 69 13.24 -11.29 12.60
N THR A 70 12.95 -12.28 11.76
CA THR A 70 11.92 -12.18 10.72
C THR A 70 10.56 -11.84 11.30
N TRP A 71 10.12 -12.55 12.34
CA TRP A 71 8.83 -12.29 12.98
C TRP A 71 8.82 -11.00 13.78
N ILE A 72 9.92 -10.65 14.46
CA ILE A 72 10.07 -9.34 15.11
C ILE A 72 9.94 -8.22 14.07
N ALA A 73 10.56 -8.35 12.89
CA ALA A 73 10.47 -7.35 11.83
C ALA A 73 9.04 -7.22 11.29
N VAL A 74 8.36 -8.33 10.99
CA VAL A 74 6.96 -8.31 10.50
C VAL A 74 6.03 -7.65 11.53
N LEU A 75 6.09 -8.08 12.78
CA LEU A 75 5.21 -7.56 13.84
C LEU A 75 5.57 -6.12 14.21
N GLY A 76 6.85 -5.79 14.26
CA GLY A 76 7.32 -4.42 14.55
C GLY A 76 6.93 -3.44 13.45
N MET A 77 7.04 -3.82 12.17
CA MET A 77 6.55 -3.02 11.04
C MET A 77 5.04 -2.86 11.08
N ALA A 78 4.29 -3.94 11.32
CA ALA A 78 2.83 -3.86 11.42
C ALA A 78 2.40 -2.95 12.59
N ALA A 79 3.00 -3.10 13.77
CA ALA A 79 2.72 -2.24 14.92
C ALA A 79 3.06 -0.77 14.65
N PHE A 80 4.19 -0.51 13.98
CA PHE A 80 4.55 0.84 13.54
C PHE A 80 3.49 1.44 12.61
N GLU A 81 3.01 0.69 11.62
CA GLU A 81 1.95 1.19 10.73
C GLU A 81 0.64 1.46 11.49
N VAL A 82 0.25 0.62 12.46
CA VAL A 82 -0.94 0.87 13.29
C VAL A 82 -0.82 2.19 14.04
N VAL A 83 0.32 2.42 14.72
CA VAL A 83 0.56 3.61 15.53
C VAL A 83 0.61 4.86 14.65
N PHE A 84 1.27 4.78 13.49
CA PHE A 84 1.58 5.95 12.67
C PHE A 84 0.49 6.32 11.65
N SER A 85 -0.46 5.41 11.39
CA SER A 85 -1.51 5.61 10.39
C SER A 85 -2.83 6.13 10.97
N PHE A 86 -2.87 6.49 12.27
CA PHE A 86 -4.00 7.13 12.96
C PHE A 86 -5.37 6.53 12.58
N GLY A 87 -5.44 5.19 12.54
CA GLY A 87 -6.66 4.43 12.25
C GLY A 87 -6.74 3.76 10.89
N SER A 88 -5.89 4.10 9.91
CA SER A 88 -5.80 3.34 8.65
C SER A 88 -5.02 2.04 8.86
N ARG A 89 -5.72 0.90 8.82
CA ARG A 89 -5.14 -0.42 9.16
C ARG A 89 -4.66 -1.19 7.94
N ILE A 90 -4.95 -0.69 6.75
CA ILE A 90 -4.62 -1.34 5.48
C ILE A 90 -3.11 -1.55 5.31
N GLU A 91 -2.27 -0.61 5.76
CA GLU A 91 -0.81 -0.76 5.67
C GLU A 91 -0.29 -1.88 6.58
N SER A 92 -0.89 -2.05 7.77
CA SER A 92 -0.57 -3.17 8.66
C SER A 92 -1.00 -4.50 8.04
N LEU A 93 -2.19 -4.54 7.43
CA LEU A 93 -2.67 -5.70 6.68
C LEU A 93 -1.71 -6.05 5.53
N ILE A 94 -1.27 -5.05 4.78
CA ILE A 94 -0.32 -5.20 3.68
C ILE A 94 0.98 -5.85 4.20
N VAL A 95 1.56 -5.37 5.30
CA VAL A 95 2.77 -5.98 5.91
C VAL A 95 2.52 -7.43 6.33
N LEU A 96 1.39 -7.73 6.95
CA LEU A 96 1.04 -9.10 7.36
C LEU A 96 0.87 -10.03 6.15
N LEU A 97 0.22 -9.55 5.08
CA LEU A 97 0.05 -10.29 3.82
C LEU A 97 1.39 -10.52 3.11
N MET A 98 2.31 -9.55 3.16
CA MET A 98 3.68 -9.73 2.67
C MET A 98 4.39 -10.85 3.44
N GLY A 99 4.31 -10.84 4.77
CA GLY A 99 4.86 -11.89 5.63
C GLY A 99 4.27 -13.27 5.33
N PHE A 100 2.94 -13.35 5.18
CA PHE A 100 2.25 -14.58 4.80
C PHE A 100 2.71 -15.12 3.43
N SER A 101 2.75 -14.25 2.41
CA SER A 101 3.17 -14.61 1.05
C SER A 101 4.62 -15.09 1.03
N LEU A 102 5.52 -14.38 1.70
CA LEU A 102 6.94 -14.76 1.79
C LEU A 102 7.16 -16.05 2.57
N TYR A 103 6.38 -16.29 3.63
CA TYR A 103 6.41 -17.56 4.36
C TYR A 103 5.97 -18.72 3.46
N HIS A 104 4.87 -18.53 2.71
CA HIS A 104 4.37 -19.53 1.77
C HIS A 104 5.42 -19.87 0.70
N LEU A 105 6.09 -18.86 0.14
CA LEU A 105 7.05 -19.02 -0.95
C LEU A 105 8.43 -19.53 -0.50
N ASN A 106 8.97 -19.06 0.63
CA ASN A 106 10.37 -19.32 1.02
C ASN A 106 10.54 -20.31 2.18
N VAL A 107 9.49 -20.54 2.99
CA VAL A 107 9.62 -21.34 4.22
C VAL A 107 8.86 -22.65 4.11
N LYS A 108 7.54 -22.57 3.96
CA LYS A 108 6.71 -23.76 3.86
C LYS A 108 5.42 -23.43 3.10
N PRO A 109 5.07 -24.20 2.06
CA PRO A 109 3.82 -23.99 1.35
C PRO A 109 2.64 -24.17 2.30
N VAL A 110 1.78 -23.15 2.34
CA VAL A 110 0.53 -23.15 3.08
C VAL A 110 -0.54 -23.80 2.20
N ASN A 111 -1.19 -24.84 2.71
CA ASN A 111 -2.31 -25.49 2.02
C ASN A 111 -3.53 -24.56 2.01
N MET A 112 -4.38 -24.69 0.98
CA MET A 112 -5.56 -23.84 0.78
C MET A 112 -6.46 -23.75 2.03
N LYS A 113 -6.68 -24.87 2.72
CA LYS A 113 -7.50 -24.91 3.95
C LYS A 113 -6.95 -24.00 5.06
N LYS A 114 -5.62 -24.02 5.30
CA LYS A 114 -5.00 -23.15 6.31
C LYS A 114 -4.93 -21.70 5.84
N GLY A 115 -4.72 -21.48 4.54
CA GLY A 115 -4.77 -20.15 3.94
C GLY A 115 -6.14 -19.50 4.15
N LEU A 116 -7.22 -20.22 3.80
CA LEU A 116 -8.58 -19.77 4.00
C LEU A 116 -8.89 -19.51 5.48
N ALA A 117 -8.51 -20.44 6.37
CA ALA A 117 -8.70 -20.25 7.81
C ALA A 117 -7.94 -19.00 8.32
N ALA A 118 -6.71 -18.78 7.88
CA ALA A 118 -5.94 -17.59 8.25
C ALA A 118 -6.57 -16.30 7.72
N CYS A 119 -7.07 -16.28 6.47
CA CYS A 119 -7.78 -15.14 5.91
C CYS A 119 -9.06 -14.83 6.68
N LEU A 120 -9.84 -15.86 7.06
CA LEU A 120 -11.06 -15.68 7.87
C LEU A 120 -10.74 -15.15 9.27
N ILE A 121 -9.68 -15.66 9.91
CA ILE A 121 -9.22 -15.15 11.22
C ILE A 121 -8.77 -13.69 11.10
N LEU A 122 -7.97 -13.36 10.09
CA LEU A 122 -7.53 -11.99 9.85
C LEU A 122 -8.72 -11.06 9.58
N ALA A 123 -9.66 -11.46 8.72
CA ALA A 123 -10.88 -10.68 8.46
C ALA A 123 -11.70 -10.47 9.75
N GLY A 124 -11.85 -11.50 10.58
CA GLY A 124 -12.51 -11.42 11.87
C GLY A 124 -11.80 -10.48 12.85
N LEU A 125 -10.47 -10.56 12.97
CA LEU A 125 -9.68 -9.66 13.81
C LEU A 125 -9.77 -8.21 13.35
N PHE A 126 -9.66 -7.95 12.04
CA PHE A 126 -9.78 -6.61 11.48
C PHE A 126 -11.18 -6.01 11.72
N THR A 127 -12.22 -6.82 11.55
CA THR A 127 -13.60 -6.41 11.82
C THR A 127 -13.81 -6.15 13.33
N GLY A 128 -13.32 -7.04 14.19
CA GLY A 128 -13.45 -6.90 15.64
C GLY A 128 -12.75 -5.65 16.20
N VAL A 129 -11.51 -5.42 15.76
CA VAL A 129 -10.75 -4.19 16.12
C VAL A 129 -11.49 -2.93 15.63
N GLU A 130 -12.16 -3.01 14.48
CA GLU A 130 -12.94 -1.87 13.99
C GLU A 130 -14.10 -1.52 14.90
N VAL A 131 -14.90 -2.52 15.24
CA VAL A 131 -16.08 -2.34 16.08
C VAL A 131 -15.67 -1.75 17.42
N LEU A 132 -14.63 -2.30 18.06
CA LEU A 132 -14.14 -1.78 19.33
C LEU A 132 -13.71 -0.31 19.22
N ARG A 133 -13.02 0.06 18.13
CA ARG A 133 -12.56 1.43 17.91
C ARG A 133 -13.72 2.41 17.65
N SER A 134 -14.73 2.01 16.89
CA SER A 134 -15.88 2.88 16.59
C SER A 134 -16.68 3.29 17.83
N TYR A 135 -16.45 2.60 18.95
CA TYR A 135 -17.03 2.91 20.26
C TYR A 135 -15.96 3.26 21.31
N ASP A 136 -14.81 3.81 20.88
CA ASP A 136 -13.71 4.26 21.75
C ASP A 136 -13.24 3.19 22.76
N PHE A 137 -13.25 1.93 22.32
CA PHE A 137 -12.91 0.73 23.09
C PHE A 137 -13.83 0.45 24.29
N ASP A 138 -15.03 1.02 24.31
CA ASP A 138 -16.08 0.64 25.25
C ASP A 138 -16.75 -0.67 24.83
N LEU A 139 -16.39 -1.76 25.53
CA LEU A 139 -16.89 -3.11 25.29
C LEU A 139 -18.41 -3.23 25.49
N SER A 140 -19.00 -2.40 26.36
CA SER A 140 -20.44 -2.45 26.66
C SER A 140 -21.28 -1.85 25.53
N MET A 141 -20.82 -0.71 24.99
CA MET A 141 -21.43 -0.04 23.85
C MET A 141 -21.22 -0.83 22.55
N ALA A 142 -20.03 -1.39 22.36
CA ALA A 142 -19.72 -2.26 21.22
C ALA A 142 -20.59 -3.53 21.20
N GLY A 143 -20.77 -4.19 22.35
CA GLY A 143 -21.63 -5.37 22.47
C GLY A 143 -23.10 -5.06 22.21
N GLY A 144 -23.60 -3.94 22.73
CA GLY A 144 -24.97 -3.47 22.48
C GLY A 144 -25.23 -3.14 21.01
N ALA A 145 -24.29 -2.49 20.33
CA ALA A 145 -24.43 -2.13 18.93
C ALA A 145 -24.41 -3.34 17.98
N VAL A 146 -23.53 -4.32 18.22
CA VAL A 146 -23.51 -5.57 17.44
C VAL A 146 -24.79 -6.36 17.63
N SER A 147 -25.34 -6.38 18.85
CA SER A 147 -26.62 -7.02 19.14
C SER A 147 -27.82 -6.32 18.49
N ALA A 148 -27.76 -4.99 18.31
CA ALA A 148 -28.88 -4.18 17.80
C ALA A 148 -28.89 -4.00 16.28
N LYS A 149 -27.72 -3.86 15.64
CA LYS A 149 -27.60 -3.58 14.20
C LYS A 149 -26.97 -4.73 13.39
N GLY A 150 -26.59 -5.82 14.06
CA GLY A 150 -25.79 -6.87 13.46
C GLY A 150 -24.33 -6.45 13.22
N VAL A 151 -23.52 -7.36 12.70
CA VAL A 151 -22.17 -7.04 12.24
C VAL A 151 -22.29 -6.27 10.93
N ASN A 152 -22.30 -4.94 10.99
CA ASN A 152 -22.24 -4.12 9.79
C ASN A 152 -20.83 -4.31 9.17
N PRO A 153 -20.68 -4.82 7.94
CA PRO A 153 -19.38 -5.19 7.39
C PRO A 153 -18.55 -3.93 7.12
N ALA A 154 -17.79 -3.54 8.13
CA ALA A 154 -16.53 -2.81 8.14
C ALA A 154 -16.38 -1.65 7.13
N SER A 155 -16.38 -0.42 7.65
CA SER A 155 -16.22 0.85 6.94
C SER A 155 -15.04 0.88 5.97
N GLU A 156 -13.93 0.16 6.23
CA GLU A 156 -12.76 0.15 5.33
C GLU A 156 -12.93 -0.70 4.06
N PHE A 157 -13.61 -1.84 4.14
CA PHE A 157 -13.92 -2.68 2.98
C PHE A 157 -15.22 -2.24 2.29
N GLY A 158 -16.18 -1.72 3.07
CA GLY A 158 -17.42 -1.12 2.57
C GLY A 158 -17.20 0.19 1.81
N ALA A 159 -16.18 0.99 2.17
CA ALA A 159 -15.83 2.22 1.47
C ALA A 159 -15.51 2.02 -0.03
N VAL A 160 -15.13 0.81 -0.43
CA VAL A 160 -14.91 0.47 -1.85
C VAL A 160 -16.21 0.61 -2.67
N TYR A 161 -17.37 0.41 -2.03
CA TYR A 161 -18.67 0.40 -2.69
C TYR A 161 -19.45 1.71 -2.56
N PHE A 162 -19.20 2.50 -1.50
CA PHE A 162 -20.00 3.70 -1.19
C PHE A 162 -20.07 4.69 -2.36
N THR A 163 -18.90 5.15 -2.82
CA THR A 163 -18.79 6.06 -3.97
C THR A 163 -19.35 5.44 -5.26
N GLY A 164 -19.20 4.12 -5.40
CA GLY A 164 -19.73 3.38 -6.53
C GLY A 164 -21.26 3.46 -6.59
N PHE A 165 -21.94 3.11 -5.50
CA PHE A 165 -23.40 3.16 -5.43
C PHE A 165 -23.94 4.56 -5.68
N HIS A 166 -23.35 5.57 -5.04
CA HIS A 166 -23.75 6.97 -5.25
C HIS A 166 -23.61 7.39 -6.72
N LEU A 167 -22.47 7.12 -7.36
CA LEU A 167 -22.29 7.50 -8.77
C LEU A 167 -23.15 6.69 -9.75
N TYR A 168 -23.50 5.44 -9.43
CA TYR A 168 -24.47 4.69 -10.23
C TYR A 168 -25.89 5.26 -10.11
N GLU A 169 -26.26 5.75 -8.92
CA GLU A 169 -27.52 6.48 -8.70
C GLU A 169 -27.55 7.81 -9.47
N GLU A 170 -26.49 8.62 -9.36
CA GLU A 170 -26.33 9.87 -10.12
C GLU A 170 -26.36 9.62 -11.64
N ARG A 171 -25.77 8.51 -12.10
CA ARG A 171 -25.84 8.10 -13.51
C ARG A 171 -27.27 7.74 -13.92
N ALA A 172 -28.00 7.00 -13.09
CA ALA A 172 -29.38 6.62 -13.38
C ALA A 172 -30.32 7.84 -13.42
N ASN A 173 -29.97 8.90 -12.70
CA ASN A 173 -30.70 10.17 -12.65
C ASN A 173 -30.19 11.21 -13.65
N ASP A 174 -29.26 10.87 -14.55
CA ASP A 174 -28.59 11.79 -15.48
C ASP A 174 -28.00 13.05 -14.79
N ALA A 175 -27.55 12.90 -13.55
CA ALA A 175 -27.07 13.97 -12.68
C ALA A 175 -25.54 14.04 -12.55
N ILE A 176 -24.80 13.18 -13.27
CA ILE A 176 -23.33 13.16 -13.26
C ILE A 176 -22.75 14.53 -13.67
N PRO A 177 -21.90 15.14 -12.82
CA PRO A 177 -21.26 16.42 -13.11
C PRO A 177 -20.39 16.37 -14.38
N PRO A 178 -20.08 17.55 -14.98
CA PRO A 178 -19.15 17.63 -16.10
C PRO A 178 -17.81 16.97 -15.78
N LYS A 179 -17.30 16.16 -16.71
CA LYS A 179 -16.07 15.38 -16.58
C LYS A 179 -15.08 15.71 -17.69
N GLU A 180 -13.79 15.64 -17.37
CA GLU A 180 -12.71 15.87 -18.34
C GLU A 180 -12.11 14.52 -18.81
N THR A 181 -12.02 14.29 -20.13
CA THR A 181 -11.47 13.05 -20.71
C THR A 181 -10.08 12.65 -20.17
N PRO A 182 -9.14 13.57 -19.89
CA PRO A 182 -7.85 13.22 -19.27
C PRO A 182 -7.96 12.47 -17.93
N MET A 183 -9.06 12.62 -17.19
CA MET A 183 -9.28 11.90 -15.94
C MET A 183 -9.29 10.37 -16.13
N LEU A 184 -9.75 9.90 -17.31
CA LEU A 184 -9.74 8.47 -17.65
C LEU A 184 -8.31 7.89 -17.64
N PHE A 185 -7.31 8.72 -17.93
CA PHE A 185 -5.90 8.33 -18.01
C PHE A 185 -5.10 8.76 -16.77
N ASN A 186 -5.78 9.11 -15.67
CA ASN A 186 -5.14 9.62 -14.46
C ASN A 186 -4.00 8.73 -13.96
N ASP A 187 -4.14 7.40 -14.00
CA ASP A 187 -3.07 6.50 -13.53
C ASP A 187 -1.76 6.69 -14.30
N PHE A 188 -1.82 6.94 -15.61
CA PHE A 188 -0.65 7.16 -16.46
C PHE A 188 -0.09 8.57 -16.31
N ILE A 189 -0.99 9.56 -16.28
CA ILE A 189 -0.62 10.96 -16.08
C ILE A 189 0.07 11.13 -14.72
N SER A 190 -0.44 10.47 -13.68
CA SER A 190 0.09 10.54 -12.32
C SER A 190 1.53 10.03 -12.20
N LEU A 191 2.05 9.28 -13.19
CA LEU A 191 3.44 8.79 -13.18
C LEU A 191 4.45 9.92 -13.34
N VAL A 192 4.13 10.88 -14.20
CA VAL A 192 5.03 12.00 -14.55
C VAL A 192 4.68 13.28 -13.79
N MET A 193 3.42 13.42 -13.35
CA MET A 193 2.99 14.59 -12.61
C MET A 193 3.48 14.55 -11.15
N PRO A 194 3.74 15.72 -10.54
CA PRO A 194 4.03 15.81 -9.13
C PRO A 194 2.79 15.47 -8.28
N ASN A 195 3.01 15.14 -7.00
CA ASN A 195 1.99 14.55 -6.14
C ASN A 195 0.83 15.50 -5.77
N ASP A 196 1.05 16.80 -5.93
CA ASP A 196 0.11 17.88 -5.70
C ASP A 196 -0.76 18.19 -6.93
N PHE A 197 -0.60 17.45 -8.03
CA PHE A 197 -1.44 17.59 -9.21
C PHE A 197 -2.84 17.00 -8.97
N LYS A 198 -3.85 17.87 -8.92
CA LYS A 198 -5.25 17.50 -8.59
C LYS A 198 -6.22 17.51 -9.77
N ARG A 199 -5.96 18.32 -10.81
CA ARG A 199 -6.93 18.67 -11.87
C ARG A 199 -7.62 17.46 -12.52
N TRP A 200 -6.87 16.41 -12.83
CA TRP A 200 -7.41 15.22 -13.50
C TRP A 200 -7.51 14.01 -12.58
N ASN A 201 -7.45 14.22 -11.27
CA ASN A 201 -7.59 13.15 -10.31
C ASN A 201 -9.09 12.91 -10.03
N PRO A 202 -9.64 11.72 -10.33
CA PRO A 202 -11.06 11.42 -10.11
C PRO A 202 -11.53 11.65 -8.67
N GLN A 203 -10.65 11.44 -7.68
CA GLN A 203 -10.99 11.65 -6.27
C GLN A 203 -11.21 13.13 -5.96
N TYR A 204 -10.39 14.01 -6.54
CA TYR A 204 -10.57 15.46 -6.37
C TYR A 204 -11.76 15.97 -7.18
N TRP A 205 -11.98 15.49 -8.40
CA TRP A 205 -13.19 15.81 -9.15
C TRP A 205 -14.47 15.45 -8.38
N TYR A 206 -14.51 14.27 -7.77
CA TYR A 206 -15.65 13.84 -6.97
C TYR A 206 -15.83 14.70 -5.71
N ALA A 207 -14.73 15.00 -5.01
CA ALA A 207 -14.76 15.88 -3.84
C ALA A 207 -15.23 17.29 -4.20
N ASP A 208 -14.72 17.88 -5.28
CA ASP A 208 -15.07 19.24 -5.72
C ASP A 208 -16.56 19.34 -6.13
N ALA A 209 -17.14 18.25 -6.66
CA ALA A 209 -18.53 18.22 -7.11
C ALA A 209 -19.54 17.99 -5.97
N TYR A 210 -19.24 17.10 -5.03
CA TYR A 210 -20.22 16.66 -4.01
C TYR A 210 -19.86 17.06 -2.57
N PHE A 211 -18.60 17.45 -2.32
CA PHE A 211 -18.09 17.83 -1.01
C PHE A 211 -17.20 19.09 -1.09
N PRO A 212 -17.72 20.23 -1.59
CA PRO A 212 -16.91 21.41 -1.90
C PRO A 212 -16.20 22.01 -0.68
N ASP A 213 -16.73 21.77 0.52
CA ASP A 213 -16.13 22.24 1.78
C ASP A 213 -15.03 21.31 2.33
N SER A 214 -14.79 20.16 1.67
CA SER A 214 -13.79 19.19 2.12
C SER A 214 -12.37 19.64 1.75
N VAL A 215 -11.47 19.66 2.74
CA VAL A 215 -10.05 20.03 2.54
C VAL A 215 -9.28 18.94 1.78
N VAL A 216 -9.69 17.68 1.97
CA VAL A 216 -9.14 16.50 1.31
C VAL A 216 -10.27 15.60 0.84
N PRO A 217 -10.09 14.83 -0.25
CA PRO A 217 -11.11 13.91 -0.73
C PRO A 217 -11.55 12.96 0.39
N PRO A 218 -12.84 12.99 0.80
CA PRO A 218 -13.31 12.18 1.91
C PRO A 218 -13.45 10.70 1.51
N GLU A 219 -13.63 10.44 0.22
CA GLU A 219 -13.96 9.13 -0.31
C GLU A 219 -12.94 8.67 -1.35
N THR A 220 -12.84 7.35 -1.51
CA THR A 220 -12.01 6.74 -2.54
C THR A 220 -12.78 6.49 -3.82
N MET A 221 -12.10 6.69 -4.94
CA MET A 221 -12.58 6.35 -6.28
C MET A 221 -11.96 5.02 -6.70
N GLY A 222 -12.75 3.96 -6.71
CA GLY A 222 -12.35 2.64 -7.22
C GLY A 222 -12.89 2.37 -8.63
N PRO A 223 -12.60 1.20 -9.23
CA PRO A 223 -13.06 0.84 -10.57
C PRO A 223 -14.58 0.86 -10.75
N ILE A 224 -15.35 0.61 -9.68
CA ILE A 224 -16.82 0.66 -9.69
C ILE A 224 -17.30 2.11 -9.83
N ALA A 225 -16.70 3.03 -9.07
CA ALA A 225 -17.00 4.46 -9.15
C ALA A 225 -16.58 5.04 -10.51
N ASP A 226 -15.38 4.69 -10.98
CA ASP A 226 -14.89 5.08 -12.29
C ASP A 226 -15.80 4.58 -13.42
N SER A 227 -16.25 3.32 -13.37
CA SER A 227 -17.12 2.78 -14.41
C SER A 227 -18.46 3.51 -14.46
N ALA A 228 -19.01 3.90 -13.31
CA ALA A 228 -20.21 4.73 -13.24
C ALA A 228 -20.03 6.10 -13.92
N ILE A 229 -18.83 6.69 -13.87
CA ILE A 229 -18.54 7.94 -14.59
C ILE A 229 -18.54 7.70 -16.11
N TRP A 230 -17.93 6.60 -16.58
CA TRP A 230 -17.66 6.40 -18.00
C TRP A 230 -18.72 5.53 -18.70
N GLY A 231 -18.52 4.21 -18.73
CA GLY A 231 -19.32 3.29 -19.55
C GLY A 231 -20.27 2.37 -18.78
N GLY A 232 -20.51 2.63 -17.50
CA GLY A 232 -21.37 1.81 -16.65
C GLY A 232 -20.84 0.38 -16.50
N GLU A 233 -21.75 -0.58 -16.52
CA GLU A 233 -21.50 -2.01 -16.32
C GLU A 233 -20.56 -2.60 -17.38
N LEU A 234 -20.62 -2.12 -18.63
CA LEU A 234 -19.73 -2.57 -19.70
C LEU A 234 -18.28 -2.15 -19.43
N ASP A 235 -18.07 -0.91 -18.95
CA ASP A 235 -16.75 -0.45 -18.53
C ASP A 235 -16.26 -1.22 -17.29
N LEU A 236 -17.15 -1.52 -16.34
CA LEU A 236 -16.82 -2.32 -15.16
C LEU A 236 -16.34 -3.74 -15.55
N LEU A 237 -17.02 -4.38 -16.50
CA LEU A 237 -16.63 -5.68 -17.04
C LEU A 237 -15.26 -5.59 -17.71
N ALA A 238 -15.03 -4.60 -18.58
CA ALA A 238 -13.77 -4.40 -19.27
C ALA A 238 -12.60 -4.18 -18.27
N ARG A 239 -12.80 -3.31 -17.27
CA ARG A 239 -11.82 -3.05 -16.20
C ARG A 239 -11.50 -4.30 -15.40
N SER A 240 -12.52 -5.11 -15.08
CA SER A 240 -12.35 -6.37 -14.35
C SER A 240 -11.52 -7.38 -15.14
N LEU A 241 -11.79 -7.51 -16.45
CA LEU A 241 -11.00 -8.36 -17.34
C LEU A 241 -9.55 -7.87 -17.45
N LEU A 242 -9.33 -6.57 -17.62
CA LEU A 242 -8.00 -5.97 -17.68
C LEU A 242 -7.20 -6.20 -16.38
N ASN A 243 -7.84 -6.05 -15.22
CA ASN A 243 -7.22 -6.32 -13.93
C ASN A 243 -6.84 -7.81 -13.79
N GLY A 244 -7.71 -8.73 -14.23
CA GLY A 244 -7.42 -10.16 -14.28
C GLY A 244 -6.24 -10.50 -15.19
N LEU A 245 -6.18 -9.92 -16.39
CA LEU A 245 -5.06 -10.06 -17.32
C LEU A 245 -3.76 -9.53 -16.72
N PHE A 246 -3.80 -8.39 -16.03
CA PHE A 246 -2.65 -7.81 -15.35
C PHE A 246 -2.09 -8.74 -14.27
N PHE A 247 -2.92 -9.33 -13.41
CA PHE A 247 -2.45 -10.28 -12.41
C PHE A 247 -1.95 -11.59 -13.03
N ALA A 248 -2.59 -12.09 -14.08
CA ALA A 248 -2.09 -13.24 -14.83
C ALA A 248 -0.70 -12.97 -15.42
N PHE A 249 -0.48 -11.76 -15.96
CA PHE A 249 0.83 -11.31 -16.42
C PHE A 249 1.86 -11.26 -15.28
N ILE A 250 1.52 -10.64 -14.13
CA ILE A 250 2.43 -10.57 -12.96
C ILE A 250 2.85 -11.97 -12.50
N VAL A 251 1.90 -12.91 -12.38
CA VAL A 251 2.19 -14.29 -11.97
C VAL A 251 3.15 -14.94 -12.96
N ARG A 252 2.85 -14.91 -14.27
CA ARG A 252 3.72 -15.50 -15.30
C ARG A 252 5.12 -14.86 -15.30
N TRP A 253 5.18 -13.53 -15.17
CA TRP A 253 6.43 -12.80 -15.11
C TRP A 253 7.28 -13.18 -13.90
N PHE A 254 6.64 -13.35 -12.74
CA PHE A 254 7.30 -13.80 -11.51
C PHE A 254 7.81 -15.23 -11.64
N LEU A 255 6.99 -16.16 -12.13
CA LEU A 255 7.36 -17.56 -12.34
C LEU A 255 8.60 -17.68 -13.25
N ALA A 256 8.69 -16.87 -14.31
CA ALA A 256 9.85 -16.84 -15.18
C ALA A 256 11.13 -16.27 -14.52
N ARG A 257 11.03 -15.65 -13.34
CA ARG A 257 12.11 -14.87 -12.69
C ARG A 257 12.25 -15.16 -11.19
N GLN A 258 11.76 -16.31 -10.71
CA GLN A 258 11.69 -16.61 -9.27
C GLN A 258 13.04 -16.54 -8.55
N GLY A 259 14.15 -16.77 -9.25
CA GLY A 259 15.51 -16.67 -8.69
C GLY A 259 16.02 -15.25 -8.44
N LYS A 260 15.27 -14.20 -8.79
CA LYS A 260 15.69 -12.81 -8.59
C LYS A 260 14.94 -12.19 -7.40
N TRP A 261 15.68 -11.64 -6.44
CA TRP A 261 15.10 -11.03 -5.24
C TRP A 261 14.10 -9.90 -5.57
N TRP A 262 14.40 -9.08 -6.58
CA TRP A 262 13.53 -7.97 -6.98
C TRP A 262 12.23 -8.47 -7.64
N SER A 263 12.27 -9.62 -8.31
CA SER A 263 11.06 -10.25 -8.88
C SER A 263 10.12 -10.69 -7.77
N MET A 264 10.68 -11.33 -6.74
CA MET A 264 9.94 -11.72 -5.55
C MET A 264 9.41 -10.51 -4.77
N ALA A 265 10.20 -9.43 -4.63
CA ALA A 265 9.76 -8.20 -3.99
C ALA A 265 8.54 -7.59 -4.70
N VAL A 266 8.62 -7.43 -6.03
CA VAL A 266 7.51 -6.89 -6.85
C VAL A 266 6.28 -7.78 -6.77
N TYR A 267 6.44 -9.11 -6.89
CA TYR A 267 5.33 -10.05 -6.80
C TYR A 267 4.61 -9.98 -5.45
N VAL A 268 5.39 -10.06 -4.35
CA VAL A 268 4.86 -10.03 -2.98
C VAL A 268 4.16 -8.71 -2.70
N PHE A 269 4.71 -7.60 -3.17
CA PHE A 269 4.06 -6.30 -3.07
C PHE A 269 2.71 -6.28 -3.79
N CYS A 270 2.68 -6.60 -5.08
CA CYS A 270 1.44 -6.60 -5.87
C CYS A 270 0.39 -7.57 -5.30
N PHE A 271 0.83 -8.70 -4.74
CA PHE A 271 -0.06 -9.63 -4.04
C PHE A 271 -0.67 -8.97 -2.80
N ALA A 272 0.16 -8.39 -1.93
CA ALA A 272 -0.28 -7.79 -0.67
C ALA A 272 -1.13 -6.54 -0.85
N THR A 273 -0.90 -5.77 -1.93
CA THR A 273 -1.66 -4.55 -2.25
C THR A 273 -2.77 -4.79 -3.28
N SER A 274 -3.12 -6.03 -3.59
CA SER A 274 -4.15 -6.35 -4.58
C SER A 274 -5.51 -5.72 -4.27
N ILE A 275 -5.89 -5.61 -3.00
CA ILE A 275 -7.12 -4.92 -2.57
C ILE A 275 -7.15 -3.44 -2.98
N MET A 276 -5.99 -2.79 -3.11
CA MET A 276 -5.90 -1.39 -3.50
C MET A 276 -6.34 -1.16 -4.94
N THR A 277 -6.34 -2.19 -5.79
CA THR A 277 -6.86 -2.04 -7.15
C THR A 277 -8.37 -1.92 -7.19
N LEU A 278 -9.06 -2.49 -6.18
CA LEU A 278 -10.50 -2.30 -6.00
C LEU A 278 -10.80 -0.94 -5.38
N LYS A 279 -9.91 -0.43 -4.52
CA LYS A 279 -10.12 0.83 -3.79
C LYS A 279 -9.78 2.08 -4.60
N TYR A 280 -8.76 2.03 -5.47
CA TYR A 280 -8.21 3.23 -6.13
C TYR A 280 -8.24 3.20 -7.66
N SER A 281 -7.88 2.09 -8.29
CA SER A 281 -7.92 1.90 -9.75
C SER A 281 -7.36 0.54 -10.12
N ILE A 282 -7.81 -0.03 -11.24
CA ILE A 282 -7.22 -1.25 -11.84
C ILE A 282 -5.72 -1.10 -12.13
N PHE A 283 -5.24 0.12 -12.37
CA PHE A 283 -3.82 0.41 -12.63
C PHE A 283 -3.10 1.00 -11.43
N TYR A 284 -3.67 0.90 -10.22
CA TYR A 284 -3.09 1.40 -8.97
C TYR A 284 -1.59 1.07 -8.85
N HIS A 285 -1.19 -0.16 -9.18
CA HIS A 285 0.18 -0.63 -9.04
C HIS A 285 1.20 0.12 -9.92
N LEU A 286 0.81 0.80 -11.01
CA LEU A 286 1.74 1.54 -11.86
C LEU A 286 2.51 2.59 -11.06
N ASN A 287 1.80 3.35 -10.23
CA ASN A 287 2.39 4.47 -9.50
C ASN A 287 3.37 3.99 -8.40
N PRO A 288 3.01 3.07 -7.49
CA PRO A 288 3.97 2.52 -6.53
C PRO A 288 5.12 1.74 -7.19
N LEU A 289 4.87 1.02 -8.28
CA LEU A 289 5.95 0.31 -8.97
C LEU A 289 7.00 1.30 -9.53
N PHE A 290 6.54 2.39 -10.13
CA PHE A 290 7.41 3.39 -10.73
C PHE A 290 8.05 4.34 -9.69
N LYS A 291 7.27 4.85 -8.73
CA LYS A 291 7.71 5.87 -7.77
C LYS A 291 8.28 5.31 -6.46
N THR A 292 7.99 4.05 -6.12
CA THR A 292 8.49 3.40 -4.89
C THR A 292 9.46 2.27 -5.21
N PHE A 293 9.06 1.26 -5.99
CA PHE A 293 9.86 0.05 -6.16
C PHE A 293 11.06 0.26 -7.07
N LEU A 294 10.89 0.94 -8.20
CA LEU A 294 12.00 1.19 -9.12
C LEU A 294 13.16 1.95 -8.41
N PRO A 295 12.93 3.07 -7.70
CA PRO A 295 13.95 3.73 -6.91
C PRO A 295 14.55 2.85 -5.81
N THR A 296 13.72 2.05 -5.13
CA THR A 296 14.18 1.12 -4.08
C THR A 296 15.14 0.08 -4.67
N ILE A 297 14.77 -0.55 -5.79
CA ILE A 297 15.59 -1.56 -6.46
C ILE A 297 16.91 -0.96 -6.92
N LEU A 298 16.87 0.23 -7.55
CA LEU A 298 18.06 0.95 -7.98
C LEU A 298 18.98 1.30 -6.80
N CYS A 299 18.42 1.77 -5.68
CA CYS A 299 19.17 2.07 -4.47
C CYS A 299 19.84 0.81 -3.88
N VAL A 300 19.08 -0.29 -3.73
CA VAL A 300 19.60 -1.54 -3.15
C VAL A 300 20.67 -2.17 -4.05
N GLU A 301 20.46 -2.21 -5.38
CA GLU A 301 21.45 -2.73 -6.32
C GLU A 301 22.69 -1.83 -6.42
N GLY A 302 22.51 -0.51 -6.42
CA GLY A 302 23.61 0.46 -6.40
C GLY A 302 24.51 0.28 -5.18
N LEU A 303 23.91 0.21 -3.99
CA LEU A 303 24.63 -0.04 -2.74
C LEU A 303 25.32 -1.41 -2.73
N ARG A 304 24.65 -2.46 -3.22
CA ARG A 304 25.26 -3.80 -3.32
C ARG A 304 26.51 -3.79 -4.19
N ARG A 305 26.47 -3.09 -5.33
CA ARG A 305 27.62 -2.95 -6.24
C ARG A 305 28.74 -2.11 -5.62
N ALA A 306 28.41 -1.01 -4.95
CA ALA A 306 29.39 -0.16 -4.28
C ALA A 306 30.18 -0.91 -3.18
N ILE A 307 29.48 -1.71 -2.35
CA ILE A 307 30.12 -2.54 -1.33
C ILE A 307 31.01 -3.61 -1.96
N ALA A 308 30.52 -4.28 -3.02
CA ALA A 308 31.30 -5.30 -3.73
C ALA A 308 32.58 -4.71 -4.34
N TRP A 309 32.51 -3.49 -4.87
CA TRP A 309 33.67 -2.80 -5.44
C TRP A 309 34.70 -2.43 -4.36
N GLY A 310 34.26 -1.84 -3.23
CA GLY A 310 35.14 -1.51 -2.11
C GLY A 310 35.87 -2.73 -1.53
N ASN A 311 35.20 -3.88 -1.44
CA ASN A 311 35.81 -5.12 -0.98
C ASN A 311 36.85 -5.69 -1.95
N ARG A 312 36.69 -5.47 -3.27
CA ARG A 312 37.70 -5.87 -4.26
C ARG A 312 38.94 -4.99 -4.19
N SER A 313 38.80 -3.66 -4.04
CA SER A 313 39.93 -2.74 -3.90
C SER A 313 40.83 -3.12 -2.72
N ARG A 314 40.22 -3.36 -1.55
CA ARG A 314 40.95 -3.76 -0.32
C ARG A 314 41.68 -5.10 -0.46
N ARG A 315 41.12 -6.05 -1.21
CA ARG A 315 41.80 -7.34 -1.49
C ARG A 315 42.97 -7.17 -2.46
N GLY A 316 42.87 -6.28 -3.44
CA GLY A 316 43.96 -5.95 -4.36
C GLY A 316 45.14 -5.26 -3.65
N GLU A 317 44.85 -4.31 -2.76
CA GLU A 317 45.87 -3.63 -1.95
C GLU A 317 46.57 -4.60 -0.98
N ALA A 318 45.81 -5.49 -0.31
CA ALA A 318 46.40 -6.50 0.58
C ALA A 318 47.31 -7.49 -0.15
N ALA A 319 47.01 -7.82 -1.42
CA ALA A 319 47.85 -8.68 -2.24
C ALA A 319 49.14 -7.98 -2.72
N ALA A 320 49.06 -6.67 -3.02
CA ALA A 320 50.21 -5.87 -3.45
C ALA A 320 51.21 -5.55 -2.32
N VAL A 321 50.78 -5.57 -1.06
CA VAL A 321 51.66 -5.40 0.11
C VAL A 321 52.42 -6.68 0.47
N GLN A 322 51.99 -7.84 -0.03
CA GLN A 322 52.61 -9.15 0.23
C GLN A 322 53.57 -9.61 -0.88
N SER A 323 53.62 -8.88 -2.01
CA SER A 323 54.55 -9.11 -3.12
C SER A 323 55.77 -8.18 -3.03
#